data_AF-A0A3B9F8U6-F1
#
_entry.id   AF-A0A3B9F8U6-F1
#
_cell.length_a   1.000
_cell.length_b   1.000
_cell.length_c   1.000
_cell.angle_alpha   90.00
_cell.angle_beta   90.00
_cell.angle_gamma   90.00
#
_symmetry.space_group_name_H-M   'P 1'
#
loop_
_entity.id
_entity.type
_entity.pdbx_description
1 polymer ?
#
loop_
_entity_poly.entity_id
_entity_poly.type
_entity_poly.pdbx_seq_one_letter_code
_entity_poly.pdbx_strand_id
1 'polypeptide(L)' 'MMIKPFLKWAGGKNKLLSQISHFFPPELENGGIKTYIEPFVGGGAIFLHLASSYQT' A
#
# COMPACT_ATOMS: atom_id res chain seq x y z
N MET A 1 -1.26 13.79 1.40
CA MET A 1 -2.56 13.48 2.04
C MET A 1 -2.82 12.00 1.84
N MET A 2 -3.03 11.21 2.90
CA MET A 2 -3.28 9.76 2.76
C MET A 2 -4.65 9.54 2.10
N ILE A 3 -4.66 8.88 0.95
CA ILE A 3 -5.88 8.52 0.24
C ILE A 3 -6.50 7.32 0.97
N LYS A 4 -7.71 7.51 1.51
CA LYS A 4 -8.43 6.42 2.19
C LYS A 4 -9.29 5.66 1.17
N PRO A 5 -9.43 4.32 1.31
CA PRO A 5 -10.39 3.57 0.52
C PRO A 5 -11.79 4.18 0.65
N PHE A 6 -12.42 4.51 -0.47
CA PHE A 6 -13.78 5.06 -0.51
C PHE A 6 -14.86 3.98 -0.30
N LEU A 7 -14.47 2.71 -0.41
CA LEU A 7 -15.34 1.55 -0.21
C LEU A 7 -15.01 0.85 1.12
N LYS A 8 -16.03 0.61 1.95
CA LYS A 8 -15.89 -0.28 3.12
C LYS A 8 -15.78 -1.72 2.64
N TRP A 9 -14.65 -2.37 2.89
CA TRP A 9 -14.36 -3.74 2.50
C TRP A 9 -14.08 -4.63 3.71
N ALA A 10 -14.71 -5.81 3.76
CA ALA A 10 -14.40 -6.81 4.79
C ALA A 10 -12.95 -7.28 4.63
N GLY A 11 -12.17 -7.28 5.71
CA GLY A 11 -10.73 -7.56 5.65
C GLY A 11 -9.87 -6.40 5.15
N GLY A 12 -10.35 -5.15 5.22
CA GLY A 12 -9.56 -3.97 4.90
C GLY A 12 -8.27 -3.87 5.72
N LYS A 13 -7.12 -3.87 5.04
CA LYS A 13 -5.78 -3.91 5.66
C LYS A 13 -5.33 -2.58 6.28
N ASN A 14 -6.17 -1.53 6.30
CA ASN A 14 -5.80 -0.19 6.77
C ASN A 14 -5.20 -0.17 8.19
N LYS A 15 -5.76 -0.95 9.13
CA LYS A 15 -5.27 -1.01 10.51
C LYS A 15 -3.92 -1.74 10.62
N LEU A 16 -3.61 -2.62 9.66
CA LEU A 16 -2.38 -3.41 9.61
C LEU A 16 -1.27 -2.70 8.84
N LEU A 17 -1.55 -1.56 8.18
CA LEU A 17 -0.57 -0.82 7.38
C LEU A 17 0.69 -0.50 8.17
N SER A 18 0.54 -0.03 9.41
CA SER A 18 1.67 0.29 10.28
C SER A 18 2.53 -0.92 10.60
N GLN A 19 2.01 -2.14 10.56
CA GLN A 19 2.81 -3.34 10.79
C GLN A 19 3.43 -3.85 9.48
N ILE A 20 2.65 -3.88 8.40
CA ILE A 20 3.07 -4.37 7.08
C ILE A 20 4.18 -3.50 6.50
N SER A 21 4.13 -2.17 6.71
CA SER A 21 5.12 -1.24 6.15
C SER A 21 6.55 -1.53 6.61
N HIS A 22 6.74 -2.14 7.79
CA HIS A 22 8.06 -2.51 8.30
C HIS A 22 8.71 -3.65 7.51
N PHE A 23 7.93 -4.38 6.71
CA PHE A 23 8.39 -5.51 5.90
C PHE A 23 8.54 -5.13 4.43
N PHE A 24 8.34 -3.86 4.07
CA PHE A 24 8.59 -3.44 2.71
C PHE A 24 10.09 -3.49 2.39
N PRO A 25 10.44 -3.90 1.17
CA PRO A 25 11.83 -3.91 0.72
C PRO A 25 12.40 -2.47 0.72
N PRO A 26 13.65 -2.27 1.14
CA PRO A 26 14.27 -0.94 1.14
C PRO A 26 14.39 -0.33 -0.27
N GLU A 27 14.40 -1.17 -1.32
CA GLU A 27 14.40 -0.75 -2.72
C GLU A 27 13.10 -0.02 -3.13
N LEU A 28 12.07 -0.08 -2.29
CA LEU A 28 10.86 0.70 -2.48
C LEU A 28 11.10 2.20 -2.24
N GLU A 29 11.95 2.56 -1.26
CA GLU A 29 12.24 3.95 -0.90
C GLU A 29 13.16 4.64 -1.91
N ASN A 30 14.07 3.89 -2.54
CA ASN A 30 15.03 4.42 -3.51
C ASN A 30 14.56 4.31 -4.97
N GLY A 31 13.34 3.83 -5.21
CA GLY A 31 12.76 3.70 -6.55
C GLY A 31 13.29 2.52 -7.37
N GLY A 32 13.96 1.55 -6.74
CA GLY A 32 14.44 0.33 -7.39
C GLY A 32 13.31 -0.61 -7.84
N ILE A 33 12.12 -0.49 -7.24
CA ILE A 33 10.93 -1.26 -7.61
C ILE A 33 10.00 -0.40 -8.45
N LYS A 34 9.82 -0.79 -9.72
CA LYS A 34 8.96 -0.07 -10.67
C LYS A 34 7.58 -0.71 -10.88
N THR A 35 7.41 -1.95 -10.43
CA THR A 35 6.19 -2.72 -10.66
C THR A 35 5.66 -3.25 -9.34
N TYR A 36 4.43 -2.89 -9.02
CA TYR A 36 3.68 -3.40 -7.88
C TYR A 36 2.59 -4.35 -8.37
N ILE A 37 2.49 -5.54 -7.76
CA ILE A 37 1.48 -6.55 -8.10
C ILE A 37 0.77 -6.98 -6.80
N GLU A 38 -0.54 -6.74 -6.70
CA GLU A 38 -1.37 -7.17 -5.57
C GLU A 38 -2.48 -8.12 -6.07
N PRO A 39 -2.26 -9.45 -6.07
CA PRO A 39 -3.25 -10.41 -6.59
C PRO A 39 -4.60 -10.37 -5.86
N PHE A 40 -4.59 -9.95 -4.59
CA PHE A 40 -5.76 -9.86 -3.72
C PHE A 40 -5.91 -8.44 -3.16
N VAL A 41 -6.29 -7.52 -4.05
CA VAL A 41 -6.38 -6.07 -3.75
C VAL A 41 -7.45 -5.75 -2.70
N GLY A 42 -8.63 -6.37 -2.79
CA GLY A 42 -9.79 -6.01 -1.96
C GLY A 42 -10.07 -4.51 -2.01
N GLY A 43 -10.11 -3.84 -0.85
CA GLY A 43 -10.28 -2.39 -0.77
C GLY A 43 -9.04 -1.55 -1.14
N GLY A 44 -7.95 -2.14 -1.63
CA GLY A 44 -6.79 -1.42 -2.16
C GLY A 44 -5.99 -0.63 -1.14
N ALA A 45 -6.06 -0.97 0.15
CA ALA A 45 -5.41 -0.21 1.22
C ALA A 45 -3.88 -0.11 1.05
N ILE A 46 -3.22 -1.18 0.60
CA ILE A 46 -1.77 -1.18 0.37
C ILE A 46 -1.42 -0.37 -0.87
N PHE A 47 -2.09 -0.61 -2.00
CA PHE A 47 -1.93 0.18 -3.21
C PHE A 47 -2.06 1.69 -2.97
N LEU A 48 -3.14 2.13 -2.31
CA LEU A 48 -3.39 3.54 -2.03
C LEU A 48 -2.34 4.14 -1.09
N HIS A 49 -1.85 3.36 -0.12
CA HIS A 49 -0.75 3.79 0.72
C HIS A 49 0.51 4.02 -0.12
N LEU A 50 0.91 3.03 -0.92
CA LEU A 50 2.10 3.11 -1.78
C LEU A 50 2.04 4.29 -2.75
N ALA A 51 0.93 4.44 -3.48
CA ALA A 51 0.73 5.53 -4.44
C ALA A 51 0.70 6.92 -3.80
N SER A 52 0.43 7.03 -2.49
CA SER A 52 0.41 8.30 -1.76
C SER A 52 1.71 8.63 -1.03
N SER A 53 2.53 7.61 -0.76
CA SER A 53 3.72 7.71 0.09
C SER A 53 5.03 7.62 -0.70
N TYR A 54 5.01 6.99 -1.87
CA TYR A 54 6.18 6.80 -2.71
C TYR A 54 5.95 7.49 -4.05
N GLN A 55 6.89 8.33 -4.44
CA GLN A 55 6.84 9.03 -5.72
C GLN A 55 7.28 8.03 -6.81
N THR A 56 6.31 7.54 -7.58
CA THR A 56 6.53 6.68 -8.75
C THR A 56 7.20 7.42 -9.89
#